data_AF-A0A850HI19-F1
#
_entry.id   AF-A0A850HI19-F1
#
_cell.length_a   1.000
_cell.length_b   1.000
_cell.length_c   1.000
_cell.angle_alpha   90.00
_cell.angle_beta   90.00
_cell.angle_gamma   90.00
#
_symmetry.space_group_name_H-M   'P 1'
#
loop_
_entity.id
_entity.type
_entity.pdbx_description
1 polymer ?
#
loop_
_entity_poly.entity_id
_entity_poly.type
_entity_poly.pdbx_seq_one_letter_code
_entity_poly.pdbx_strand_id
1 'polypeptide(L)'
;MKGSRDVHKLIGLELIYEMFQSKEKKAEIEELYGYGSKAFDLDKRKFDIFGLIPREKFLTTTLYWDTGKGYNEEEAIKEKVYVPSTRMARIIYQTEGIAVDMGGKELRFDLDEGTYRRCKVISANWSDGSEAQIEPVNGIRQDGMDVFYTLDPQYMIKMPREQKELKIVLNVEEIPLLEVEEHFKNLESQKQEMERLLTEYRSSFIIRAVYRLLNKKGRERNDDK
;
A
#
# COMPACT_ATOMS: atom_id res chain seq x y z
N MET A 1 22.80 -11.60 -12.87
CA MET A 1 22.34 -12.67 -13.80
C MET A 1 21.10 -13.33 -13.23
N LYS A 2 19.90 -13.05 -13.76
CA LYS A 2 18.58 -13.57 -13.30
C LYS A 2 18.01 -14.67 -14.21
N GLY A 3 18.69 -15.05 -15.28
CA GLY A 3 18.12 -15.85 -16.38
C GLY A 3 17.85 -17.33 -16.09
N SER A 4 18.46 -17.96 -15.09
CA SER A 4 18.28 -19.41 -14.89
C SER A 4 16.90 -19.74 -14.30
N ARG A 5 16.42 -18.98 -13.31
CA ARG A 5 15.21 -19.32 -12.55
C ARG A 5 13.92 -19.22 -13.35
N ASP A 6 13.85 -18.27 -14.28
CA ASP A 6 12.65 -18.05 -15.09
C ASP A 6 12.53 -19.07 -16.24
N VAL A 7 13.67 -19.58 -16.75
CA VAL A 7 13.70 -20.69 -17.70
C VAL A 7 13.17 -21.99 -17.09
N HIS A 8 13.51 -22.29 -15.83
CA HIS A 8 12.97 -23.49 -15.15
C HIS A 8 11.46 -23.39 -14.92
N LYS A 9 10.94 -22.19 -14.63
CA LYS A 9 9.49 -21.96 -14.53
C LYS A 9 8.79 -22.13 -15.88
N LEU A 10 9.42 -21.69 -16.98
CA LEU A 10 8.90 -21.89 -18.34
C LEU A 10 8.74 -23.36 -18.65
N ILE A 11 9.81 -24.13 -18.42
CA ILE A 11 9.85 -25.58 -18.64
C ILE A 11 8.78 -26.26 -17.78
N GLY A 12 8.63 -25.84 -16.52
CA GLY A 12 7.59 -26.34 -15.64
C GLY A 12 6.17 -26.10 -16.18
N LEU A 13 5.87 -24.88 -16.65
CA LEU A 13 4.56 -24.57 -17.24
C LEU A 13 4.32 -25.31 -18.56
N GLU A 14 5.35 -25.51 -19.37
CA GLU A 14 5.28 -26.27 -20.63
C GLU A 14 4.96 -27.74 -20.37
N LEU A 15 5.66 -28.38 -19.42
CA LEU A 15 5.37 -29.76 -19.02
C LEU A 15 3.94 -29.93 -18.50
N ILE A 16 3.46 -28.98 -17.68
CA ILE A 16 2.08 -29.00 -17.17
C ILE A 16 1.08 -28.80 -18.31
N TYR A 17 1.37 -27.90 -19.26
CA TYR A 17 0.54 -27.68 -20.44
C TYR A 17 0.40 -28.93 -21.30
N GLU A 18 1.50 -29.65 -21.55
CA GLU A 18 1.53 -30.91 -22.28
C GLU A 18 0.70 -32.00 -21.57
N MET A 19 0.86 -32.12 -20.24
CA MET A 19 0.05 -33.05 -19.45
C MET A 19 -1.44 -32.74 -19.57
N PHE A 20 -1.82 -31.45 -19.65
CA PHE A 20 -3.21 -31.02 -19.78
C PHE A 20 -3.81 -31.24 -21.18
N GLN A 21 -3.00 -31.61 -22.19
CA GLN A 21 -3.52 -32.02 -23.50
C GLN A 21 -4.16 -33.42 -23.45
N SER A 22 -3.84 -34.24 -22.45
CA SER A 22 -4.51 -35.53 -22.20
C SER A 22 -5.57 -35.38 -21.13
N LYS A 23 -6.82 -35.79 -21.45
CA LYS A 23 -7.93 -35.76 -20.48
C LYS A 23 -7.68 -36.68 -19.29
N GLU A 24 -7.04 -37.84 -19.50
CA GLU A 24 -6.73 -38.78 -18.42
C GLU A 24 -5.69 -38.20 -17.46
N LYS A 25 -4.55 -37.72 -17.98
CA LYS A 25 -3.50 -37.11 -17.15
C LYS A 25 -3.99 -35.87 -16.39
N LYS A 26 -4.83 -35.07 -17.03
CA LYS A 26 -5.45 -33.91 -16.38
C LYS A 26 -6.31 -34.32 -15.19
N ALA A 27 -7.17 -35.34 -15.36
CA ALA A 27 -8.01 -35.85 -14.28
C ALA A 27 -7.17 -36.43 -13.14
N GLU A 28 -6.11 -37.16 -13.47
CA GLU A 28 -5.18 -37.75 -12.49
C GLU A 28 -4.43 -36.67 -11.67
N ILE A 29 -3.96 -35.59 -12.30
CA ILE A 29 -3.31 -34.48 -11.59
C ILE A 29 -4.30 -33.74 -10.67
N GLU A 30 -5.54 -33.56 -11.14
CA GLU A 30 -6.59 -32.91 -10.35
C GLU A 30 -7.02 -33.78 -9.16
N GLU A 31 -7.05 -35.11 -9.32
CA GLU A 31 -7.36 -36.06 -8.25
C GLU A 31 -6.22 -36.18 -7.21
N LEU A 32 -4.97 -36.33 -7.67
CA LEU A 32 -3.82 -36.57 -6.79
C LEU A 32 -3.35 -35.30 -6.06
N TYR A 33 -3.43 -34.14 -6.73
CA TYR A 33 -2.82 -32.90 -6.24
C TYR A 33 -3.81 -31.74 -6.10
N GLY A 34 -5.09 -31.92 -6.46
CA GLY A 34 -6.07 -30.82 -6.47
C GLY A 34 -5.75 -29.73 -7.50
N TYR A 35 -4.85 -30.01 -8.45
CA TYR A 35 -4.31 -29.01 -9.37
C TYR A 35 -4.99 -29.09 -10.74
N GLY A 36 -6.04 -28.29 -10.91
CA GLY A 36 -6.83 -28.23 -12.15
C GLY A 36 -6.51 -27.03 -13.07
N SER A 37 -7.27 -26.89 -14.16
CA SER A 37 -7.12 -25.79 -15.13
C SER A 37 -7.13 -24.40 -14.51
N LYS A 38 -7.92 -24.19 -13.46
CA LYS A 38 -8.01 -22.90 -12.75
C LYS A 38 -6.70 -22.54 -12.04
N ALA A 39 -6.05 -23.52 -11.40
CA ALA A 39 -4.76 -23.31 -10.75
C ALA A 39 -3.65 -23.05 -11.79
N PHE A 40 -3.66 -23.83 -12.87
CA PHE A 40 -2.73 -23.64 -13.98
C PHE A 40 -2.87 -22.27 -14.68
N ASP A 41 -4.09 -21.78 -14.87
CA ASP A 41 -4.32 -20.44 -15.42
C ASP A 41 -3.85 -19.32 -14.48
N LEU A 42 -3.95 -19.53 -13.15
CA LEU A 42 -3.40 -18.60 -12.17
C LEU A 42 -1.87 -18.57 -12.24
N ASP A 43 -1.23 -19.72 -12.37
CA ASP A 43 0.24 -19.80 -12.44
C ASP A 43 0.80 -19.21 -13.74
N LYS A 44 0.17 -19.46 -14.90
CA LYS A 44 0.54 -18.79 -16.16
C LYS A 44 0.52 -17.26 -16.05
N ARG A 45 -0.46 -16.71 -15.32
CA ARG A 45 -0.57 -15.26 -15.08
C ARG A 45 0.44 -14.77 -14.04
N LYS A 46 0.71 -15.58 -13.02
CA LYS A 46 1.65 -15.26 -11.94
C LYS A 46 3.08 -15.09 -12.45
N PHE A 47 3.48 -15.91 -13.43
CA PHE A 47 4.87 -15.94 -13.85
C PHE A 47 5.21 -15.09 -15.09
N ASP A 48 4.21 -14.59 -15.83
CA ASP A 48 4.35 -13.75 -17.05
C ASP A 48 5.65 -13.99 -17.84
N ILE A 49 5.89 -15.26 -18.17
CA ILE A 49 7.24 -15.72 -18.55
C ILE A 49 7.66 -15.14 -19.91
N PHE A 50 6.69 -14.71 -20.72
CA PHE A 50 6.89 -14.11 -22.03
C PHE A 50 6.82 -12.58 -22.01
N GLY A 51 6.62 -11.95 -20.84
CA GLY A 51 6.42 -10.49 -20.74
C GLY A 51 5.18 -10.01 -21.51
N LEU A 52 4.16 -10.87 -21.62
CA LEU A 52 2.93 -10.58 -22.37
C LEU A 52 1.98 -9.70 -21.56
N ILE A 53 2.14 -9.68 -20.23
CA ILE A 53 1.37 -8.86 -19.34
C ILE A 53 2.14 -7.53 -19.14
N PRO A 54 1.53 -6.39 -19.51
CA PRO A 54 2.16 -5.09 -19.30
C PRO A 54 2.54 -4.88 -17.82
N ARG A 55 3.68 -4.22 -17.56
CA ARG A 55 4.18 -4.04 -16.19
C ARG A 55 3.20 -3.27 -15.31
N GLU A 56 2.40 -2.39 -15.92
CA GLU A 56 1.36 -1.61 -15.22
C GLU A 56 0.26 -2.49 -14.60
N LYS A 57 0.16 -3.77 -15.01
CA LYS A 57 -0.77 -4.75 -14.43
C LYS A 57 -0.24 -5.40 -13.16
N PHE A 58 0.94 -5.05 -12.69
CA PHE A 58 1.49 -5.58 -11.45
C PHE A 58 1.67 -4.45 -10.44
N LEU A 59 1.33 -4.74 -9.19
CA LEU A 59 1.77 -3.95 -8.04
C LEU A 59 3.15 -4.44 -7.62
N THR A 60 4.03 -3.50 -7.27
CA THR A 60 5.29 -3.80 -6.57
C THR A 60 5.11 -3.48 -5.10
N THR A 61 4.78 -4.53 -4.34
CA THR A 61 4.37 -4.42 -2.95
C THR A 61 5.51 -4.79 -2.01
N THR A 62 5.68 -4.06 -0.92
CA THR A 62 6.71 -4.37 0.09
C THR A 62 6.15 -4.32 1.51
N LEU A 63 6.46 -5.33 2.32
CA LEU A 63 6.14 -5.34 3.74
C LEU A 63 7.42 -5.22 4.55
N TYR A 64 7.53 -4.13 5.31
CA TYR A 64 8.61 -3.86 6.25
C TYR A 64 8.13 -4.06 7.69
N TRP A 65 9.07 -4.39 8.57
CA TRP A 65 8.85 -4.36 10.02
C TRP A 65 9.98 -3.61 10.70
N ASP A 66 9.67 -2.91 11.79
CA ASP A 66 10.69 -2.23 12.58
C ASP A 66 11.40 -3.25 13.49
N THR A 67 12.72 -3.31 13.44
CA THR A 67 13.56 -4.13 14.34
C THR A 67 14.15 -3.36 15.53
N GLY A 68 13.60 -2.17 15.82
CA GLY A 68 14.12 -1.24 16.83
C GLY A 68 15.22 -0.33 16.29
N LYS A 69 15.52 -0.42 14.98
CA LYS A 69 16.46 0.43 14.25
C LYS A 69 15.76 1.20 13.10
N GLY A 70 14.44 1.12 13.03
CA GLY A 70 13.63 1.59 11.91
C GLY A 70 13.46 0.54 10.81
N TYR A 71 12.71 0.90 9.77
CA TYR A 71 12.50 0.07 8.58
C TYR A 71 13.76 0.01 7.73
N ASN A 72 14.13 -1.18 7.27
CA ASN A 72 15.29 -1.36 6.40
C ASN A 72 14.99 -2.31 5.24
N GLU A 73 15.73 -2.14 4.15
CA GLU A 73 15.57 -2.85 2.88
C GLU A 73 15.96 -4.33 2.93
N GLU A 74 16.80 -4.71 3.88
CA GLU A 74 17.26 -6.10 4.06
C GLU A 74 16.20 -6.94 4.82
N GLU A 75 15.41 -6.30 5.68
CA GLU A 75 14.34 -6.86 6.49
C GLU A 75 12.97 -6.46 5.92
N ALA A 76 12.73 -6.92 4.68
CA ALA A 76 11.51 -6.65 3.94
C ALA A 76 11.07 -7.85 3.09
N ILE A 77 9.76 -8.04 2.93
CA ILE A 77 9.20 -9.01 2.00
C ILE A 77 8.66 -8.26 0.78
N LYS A 78 9.28 -8.50 -0.39
CA LYS A 78 8.91 -7.87 -1.66
C LYS A 78 8.15 -8.84 -2.55
N GLU A 79 6.95 -8.45 -2.95
CA GLU A 79 6.08 -9.27 -3.79
C GLU A 79 5.60 -8.48 -5.01
N LYS A 80 5.50 -9.18 -6.14
CA LYS A 80 4.86 -8.65 -7.35
C LYS A 80 3.49 -9.27 -7.51
N VAL A 81 2.46 -8.42 -7.52
CA VAL A 81 1.07 -8.88 -7.45
C VAL A 81 0.31 -8.48 -8.71
N TYR A 82 -0.16 -9.46 -9.46
CA TYR A 82 -0.97 -9.22 -10.65
C TYR A 82 -2.35 -8.63 -10.29
N VAL A 83 -2.73 -7.55 -10.97
CA VAL A 83 -4.02 -6.89 -10.88
C VAL A 83 -4.88 -7.30 -12.08
N PRO A 84 -5.90 -8.14 -11.89
CA PRO A 84 -6.83 -8.52 -12.95
C PRO A 84 -7.70 -7.34 -13.40
N SER A 85 -8.45 -7.52 -14.50
CA SER A 85 -9.42 -6.52 -14.99
C SER A 85 -10.50 -6.14 -13.97
N THR A 86 -10.78 -7.02 -12.99
CA THR A 86 -11.68 -6.73 -11.87
C THR A 86 -11.09 -5.77 -10.84
N ARG A 87 -9.82 -5.36 -11.00
CA ARG A 87 -9.07 -4.48 -10.08
C ARG A 87 -8.83 -5.06 -8.68
N MET A 88 -9.15 -6.34 -8.49
CA MET A 88 -9.02 -7.02 -7.20
C MET A 88 -7.65 -7.69 -7.07
N ALA A 89 -6.77 -7.09 -6.28
CA ALA A 89 -5.46 -7.66 -5.94
C ALA A 89 -5.56 -8.50 -4.66
N ARG A 90 -4.83 -9.61 -4.62
CA ARG A 90 -4.68 -10.46 -3.43
C ARG A 90 -3.21 -10.58 -3.11
N ILE A 91 -2.85 -10.14 -1.91
CA ILE A 91 -1.48 -10.08 -1.42
C ILE A 91 -1.39 -11.01 -0.21
N ILE A 92 -0.36 -11.85 -0.18
CA ILE A 92 -0.12 -12.79 0.90
C ILE A 92 1.34 -12.67 1.30
N TYR A 93 1.58 -12.27 2.54
CA TYR A 93 2.91 -12.21 3.13
C TYR A 93 3.07 -13.33 4.15
N GLN A 94 4.17 -14.07 4.05
CA GLN A 94 4.58 -15.02 5.08
C GLN A 94 5.36 -14.24 6.15
N THR A 95 4.79 -14.12 7.34
CA THR A 95 5.30 -13.28 8.44
C THR A 95 5.90 -14.10 9.58
N GLU A 96 6.05 -15.41 9.41
CA GLU A 96 6.67 -16.30 10.40
C GLU A 96 8.11 -15.86 10.71
N GLY A 97 8.48 -15.84 12.00
CA GLY A 97 9.81 -15.42 12.44
C GLY A 97 9.99 -13.91 12.59
N ILE A 98 8.97 -13.09 12.28
CA ILE A 98 8.97 -11.67 12.65
C ILE A 98 8.70 -11.58 14.16
N ALA A 99 9.78 -11.55 14.96
CA ALA A 99 9.72 -11.49 16.42
C ALA A 99 8.96 -10.26 16.94
N VAL A 100 8.15 -10.37 18.00
CA VAL A 100 7.27 -9.29 18.50
C VAL A 100 7.66 -8.90 19.92
N ASP A 101 8.80 -8.25 20.09
CA ASP A 101 9.30 -7.92 21.43
C ASP A 101 8.65 -6.63 21.97
N MET A 102 7.82 -6.81 23.00
CA MET A 102 7.28 -5.83 23.96
C MET A 102 6.63 -4.54 23.43
N GLY A 103 5.82 -4.61 22.37
CA GLY A 103 4.98 -3.46 22.01
C GLY A 103 4.25 -3.48 20.69
N GLY A 104 3.96 -4.67 20.12
CA GLY A 104 3.25 -4.84 18.85
C GLY A 104 4.00 -4.20 17.67
N LYS A 105 4.71 -4.99 16.87
CA LYS A 105 5.43 -4.43 15.72
C LYS A 105 4.45 -3.75 14.76
N GLU A 106 4.71 -2.48 14.48
CA GLU A 106 4.06 -1.77 13.39
C GLU A 106 4.73 -2.20 12.09
N LEU A 107 3.95 -2.88 11.24
CA LEU A 107 4.38 -3.24 9.90
C LEU A 107 4.03 -2.09 8.96
N ARG A 108 4.99 -1.70 8.12
CA ARG A 108 4.74 -0.76 7.03
C ARG A 108 4.52 -1.54 5.75
N PHE A 109 3.36 -1.35 5.14
CA PHE A 109 2.99 -1.97 3.87
C PHE A 109 3.00 -0.91 2.77
N ASP A 110 3.98 -1.02 1.88
CA ASP A 110 4.09 -0.19 0.68
C ASP A 110 3.29 -0.87 -0.43
N LEU A 111 2.21 -0.22 -0.86
CA LEU A 111 1.26 -0.80 -1.79
C LEU A 111 1.86 -0.94 -3.20
N ASP A 112 2.42 0.15 -3.70
CA ASP A 112 2.90 0.22 -5.08
C ASP A 112 3.80 1.44 -5.32
N GLU A 113 5.09 1.28 -5.01
CA GLU A 113 6.08 2.34 -5.15
C GLU A 113 6.19 2.83 -6.62
N GLY A 114 6.23 4.15 -6.78
CA GLY A 114 6.32 4.84 -8.07
C GLY A 114 4.98 5.16 -8.74
N THR A 115 3.85 4.82 -8.12
CA THR A 115 2.53 4.98 -8.76
C THR A 115 1.49 5.63 -7.84
N TYR A 116 0.75 6.61 -8.37
CA TYR A 116 -0.40 7.20 -7.68
C TYR A 116 -1.58 6.23 -7.69
N ARG A 117 -2.14 5.93 -6.50
CA ARG A 117 -3.15 4.89 -6.35
C ARG A 117 -4.40 5.37 -5.61
N ARG A 118 -5.56 4.91 -6.06
CA ARG A 118 -6.80 4.82 -5.28
C ARG A 118 -6.97 3.37 -4.86
N CYS A 119 -7.21 3.14 -3.58
CA CYS A 119 -7.28 1.80 -3.01
C CYS A 119 -8.50 1.65 -2.10
N LYS A 120 -9.18 0.51 -2.18
CA LYS A 120 -10.12 0.06 -1.17
C LYS A 120 -9.57 -1.18 -0.51
N VAL A 121 -9.31 -1.12 0.79
CA VAL A 121 -9.11 -2.34 1.57
C VAL A 121 -10.44 -3.07 1.68
N ILE A 122 -10.53 -4.25 1.06
CA ILE A 122 -11.73 -5.10 1.11
C ILE A 122 -11.67 -6.01 2.33
N SER A 123 -10.48 -6.56 2.61
CA SER A 123 -10.20 -7.25 3.85
C SER A 123 -8.69 -7.35 4.09
N ALA A 124 -8.30 -7.37 5.36
CA ALA A 124 -6.95 -7.68 5.79
C ALA A 124 -7.05 -8.62 7.00
N ASN A 125 -6.49 -9.82 6.92
CA ASN A 125 -6.65 -10.84 7.95
C ASN A 125 -5.32 -11.52 8.26
N TRP A 126 -5.12 -11.82 9.54
CA TRP A 126 -4.02 -12.64 10.02
C TRP A 126 -4.31 -14.12 9.88
N SER A 127 -3.27 -14.95 10.03
CA SER A 127 -3.36 -16.41 9.96
C SER A 127 -4.33 -17.05 10.97
N ASP A 128 -4.59 -16.39 12.10
CA ASP A 128 -5.55 -16.85 13.12
C ASP A 128 -7.01 -16.46 12.82
N GLY A 129 -7.25 -15.78 11.69
CA GLY A 129 -8.57 -15.30 11.27
C GLY A 129 -8.98 -13.96 11.88
N SER A 130 -8.16 -13.34 12.72
CA SER A 130 -8.41 -11.98 13.22
C SER A 130 -8.17 -10.93 12.14
N GLU A 131 -8.94 -9.84 12.19
CA GLU A 131 -8.80 -8.72 11.25
C GLU A 131 -7.56 -7.89 11.58
N ALA A 132 -6.80 -7.54 10.55
CA ALA A 132 -5.65 -6.66 10.67
C ALA A 132 -6.09 -5.20 10.56
N GLN A 133 -5.72 -4.39 11.56
CA GLN A 133 -5.92 -2.94 11.51
C GLN A 133 -4.94 -2.33 10.52
N ILE A 134 -5.45 -1.71 9.46
CA ILE A 134 -4.66 -1.14 8.36
C ILE A 134 -5.09 0.30 8.11
N GLU A 135 -4.14 1.23 8.23
CA GLU A 135 -4.41 2.67 8.11
C GLU A 135 -3.47 3.31 7.09
N PRO A 136 -3.97 4.15 6.17
CA PRO A 136 -3.13 4.82 5.17
C PRO A 136 -2.21 5.83 5.86
N VAL A 137 -0.97 5.88 5.38
CA VAL A 137 0.02 6.89 5.77
C VAL A 137 0.19 7.83 4.58
N ASN A 138 0.02 9.12 4.81
CA ASN A 138 0.02 10.16 3.76
C ASN A 138 -1.03 9.94 2.65
N GLY A 139 -2.04 9.10 2.92
CA GLY A 139 -3.23 8.93 2.08
C GLY A 139 -4.43 9.68 2.65
N ILE A 140 -5.38 10.02 1.79
CA ILE A 140 -6.62 10.69 2.17
C ILE A 140 -7.76 9.68 2.07
N ARG A 141 -8.50 9.48 3.16
CA ARG A 141 -9.69 8.63 3.15
C ARG A 141 -10.91 9.44 2.67
N GLN A 142 -11.49 9.03 1.54
CA GLN A 142 -12.65 9.66 0.92
C GLN A 142 -13.60 8.57 0.40
N ASP A 143 -14.88 8.65 0.76
CA ASP A 143 -15.93 7.72 0.31
C ASP A 143 -15.60 6.22 0.48
N GLY A 144 -14.87 5.90 1.56
CA GLY A 144 -14.44 4.53 1.86
C GLY A 144 -13.30 4.00 0.97
N MET A 145 -12.63 4.89 0.22
CA MET A 145 -11.39 4.66 -0.51
C MET A 145 -10.25 5.44 0.15
N ASP A 146 -9.04 4.90 0.07
CA ASP A 146 -7.82 5.61 0.39
C ASP A 146 -7.19 6.11 -0.91
N VAL A 147 -6.92 7.41 -0.98
CA VAL A 147 -6.38 8.10 -2.16
C VAL A 147 -4.96 8.57 -1.86
N PHE A 148 -4.01 8.15 -2.68
CA PHE A 148 -2.59 8.47 -2.53
C PHE A 148 -2.11 9.33 -3.70
N TYR A 149 -2.10 10.66 -3.52
CA TYR A 149 -1.41 11.61 -4.39
C TYR A 149 0.10 11.69 -4.06
N THR A 150 0.70 10.54 -3.79
CA THR A 150 2.13 10.35 -3.55
C THR A 150 2.60 9.16 -4.39
N LEU A 151 3.87 9.19 -4.80
CA LEU A 151 4.52 8.06 -5.46
C LEU A 151 4.89 6.94 -4.49
N ASP A 152 4.71 7.15 -3.18
CA ASP A 152 5.04 6.19 -2.14
C ASP A 152 3.77 5.90 -1.30
N PRO A 153 2.80 5.14 -1.85
CA PRO A 153 1.55 4.83 -1.16
C PRO A 153 1.80 3.80 -0.06
N GLN A 154 1.57 4.21 1.19
CA GLN A 154 1.92 3.45 2.37
C GLN A 154 0.71 3.19 3.27
N TYR A 155 0.76 2.05 3.94
CA TYR A 155 -0.15 1.67 5.01
C TYR A 155 0.65 1.29 6.25
N MET A 156 0.08 1.57 7.42
CA MET A 156 0.56 1.05 8.70
C MET A 156 -0.37 -0.05 9.18
N ILE A 157 0.22 -1.17 9.61
CA ILE A 157 -0.49 -2.36 10.06
C ILE A 157 0.01 -2.75 11.45
N LYS A 158 -0.89 -2.88 12.41
CA LYS A 158 -0.53 -3.31 13.77
C LYS A 158 -0.49 -4.83 13.85
N MET A 159 0.67 -5.38 14.21
CA MET A 159 0.84 -6.80 14.46
C MET A 159 0.68 -7.09 15.97
N PRO A 160 -0.45 -7.66 16.42
CA PRO A 160 -0.75 -7.78 17.85
C PRO A 160 0.11 -8.84 18.57
N ARG A 161 0.53 -9.88 17.84
CA ARG A 161 1.35 -11.00 18.29
C ARG A 161 2.02 -11.63 17.08
N GLU A 162 2.91 -12.60 17.29
CA GLU A 162 3.48 -13.36 16.18
C GLU A 162 2.38 -14.05 15.36
N GLN A 163 2.44 -13.88 14.04
CA GLN A 163 1.50 -14.39 13.06
C GLN A 163 2.30 -15.02 11.93
N LYS A 164 1.77 -16.09 11.36
CA LYS A 164 2.45 -16.80 10.27
C LYS A 164 2.23 -16.14 8.92
N GLU A 165 1.07 -15.51 8.77
CA GLU A 165 0.65 -14.97 7.49
C GLU A 165 -0.24 -13.74 7.67
N LEU A 166 -0.09 -12.80 6.73
CA LEU A 166 -1.01 -11.68 6.50
C LEU A 166 -1.58 -11.79 5.10
N LYS A 167 -2.91 -11.82 5.00
CA LYS A 167 -3.65 -11.82 3.73
C LYS A 167 -4.37 -10.49 3.56
N ILE A 168 -4.07 -9.77 2.49
CA ILE A 168 -4.70 -8.49 2.15
C ILE A 168 -5.41 -8.62 0.80
N VAL A 169 -6.68 -8.22 0.76
CA VAL A 169 -7.48 -8.13 -0.45
C VAL A 169 -7.85 -6.67 -0.69
N LEU A 170 -7.47 -6.16 -1.86
CA LEU A 170 -7.61 -4.75 -2.21
C LEU A 170 -8.34 -4.61 -3.54
N ASN A 171 -9.15 -3.57 -3.67
CA ASN A 171 -9.52 -3.03 -4.97
C ASN A 171 -8.59 -1.85 -5.28
N VAL A 172 -7.86 -1.89 -6.40
CA VAL A 172 -6.81 -0.91 -6.71
C VAL A 172 -7.02 -0.27 -8.08
N GLU A 173 -6.76 1.03 -8.13
CA GLU A 173 -6.87 1.86 -9.33
C GLU A 173 -5.66 2.79 -9.43
N GLU A 174 -5.13 2.94 -10.64
CA GLU A 174 -4.17 4.01 -10.93
C GLU A 174 -4.91 5.35 -11.03
N ILE A 175 -4.31 6.39 -10.47
CA ILE A 175 -4.78 7.76 -10.67
C ILE A 175 -4.11 8.30 -11.94
N PRO A 176 -4.89 8.73 -12.95
CA PRO A 176 -4.33 9.33 -14.15
C PRO A 176 -3.52 10.59 -13.81
N LEU A 177 -2.37 10.79 -14.49
CA LEU A 177 -1.50 11.95 -14.24
C LEU A 177 -2.22 13.30 -14.39
N LEU A 178 -3.19 13.41 -15.32
CA LEU A 178 -3.98 14.63 -15.49
C LEU A 178 -4.75 14.99 -14.20
N GLU A 179 -5.36 14.00 -13.55
CA GLU A 179 -6.08 14.18 -12.27
C GLU A 179 -5.11 14.59 -11.15
N VAL A 180 -3.91 14.00 -11.13
CA VAL A 180 -2.85 14.34 -10.18
C VAL A 180 -2.38 15.79 -10.37
N GLU A 181 -2.16 16.21 -11.62
CA GLU A 181 -1.78 17.58 -11.95
C GLU A 181 -2.85 18.59 -11.54
N GLU A 182 -4.13 18.27 -11.80
CA GLU A 182 -5.27 19.09 -11.36
C GLU A 182 -5.31 19.20 -9.83
N HIS A 183 -5.12 18.08 -9.12
CA HIS A 183 -5.06 18.07 -7.66
C HIS A 183 -3.96 19.01 -7.13
N PHE A 184 -2.74 18.92 -7.67
CA PHE A 184 -1.63 19.78 -7.24
C PHE A 184 -1.84 21.25 -7.60
N LYS A 185 -2.42 21.57 -8.76
CA LYS A 185 -2.78 22.95 -9.13
C LYS A 185 -3.80 23.55 -8.17
N ASN A 186 -4.79 22.75 -7.76
CA ASN A 186 -5.81 23.16 -6.79
C ASN A 186 -5.18 23.41 -5.41
N LEU A 187 -4.31 22.53 -4.94
CA LEU A 187 -3.59 22.72 -3.67
C LEU A 187 -2.70 23.97 -3.69
N GLU A 188 -1.99 24.22 -4.79
CA GLU A 188 -1.15 25.41 -4.94
C GLU A 188 -1.99 26.69 -4.89
N SER A 189 -3.15 26.69 -5.55
CA SER A 189 -4.09 27.83 -5.52
C SER A 189 -4.64 28.08 -4.10
N GLN A 190 -4.99 27.02 -3.37
CA GLN A 190 -5.45 27.12 -1.97
C GLN A 190 -4.35 27.64 -1.05
N LYS A 191 -3.11 27.17 -1.24
CA LYS A 191 -1.95 27.64 -0.48
C LYS A 191 -1.72 29.14 -0.70
N GLN A 192 -1.74 29.60 -1.95
CA GLN A 192 -1.57 31.01 -2.29
C GLN A 192 -2.65 31.89 -1.66
N GLU A 193 -3.90 31.45 -1.70
CA GLU A 193 -5.00 32.18 -1.05
C GLU A 193 -4.82 32.23 0.47
N MET A 194 -4.40 31.13 1.09
CA MET A 194 -4.14 31.08 2.53
C MET A 194 -2.96 31.98 2.94
N GLU A 195 -1.91 32.05 2.13
CA GLU A 195 -0.78 32.98 2.34
C GLU A 195 -1.19 34.44 2.20
N ARG A 196 -2.08 34.75 1.24
CA ARG A 196 -2.67 36.09 1.07
C ARG A 196 -3.47 36.48 2.31
N LEU A 197 -4.39 35.62 2.75
CA LEU A 197 -5.20 35.84 3.95
C LEU A 197 -4.33 35.98 5.21
N LEU A 198 -3.26 35.18 5.35
CA LEU A 198 -2.33 35.30 6.46
C LEU A 198 -1.60 36.66 6.47
N THR A 199 -1.24 37.16 5.28
CA THR A 199 -0.60 38.47 5.11
C THR A 199 -1.55 39.61 5.45
N GLU A 200 -2.81 39.54 5.01
CA GLU A 200 -3.87 40.47 5.38
C GLU A 200 -4.13 40.46 6.90
N TYR A 201 -4.21 39.27 7.51
CA TYR A 201 -4.38 39.11 8.96
C TYR A 201 -3.21 39.75 9.75
N ARG A 202 -1.96 39.52 9.31
CA ARG A 202 -0.76 40.11 9.94
C ARG A 202 -0.65 41.63 9.75
N SER A 203 -1.19 42.17 8.66
CA SER A 203 -1.17 43.60 8.34
C SER A 203 -2.34 44.37 8.96
N SER A 204 -3.40 43.68 9.39
CA SER A 204 -4.55 44.27 10.06
C SER A 204 -4.16 45.06 11.33
N PHE A 205 -4.41 46.37 11.26
CA PHE A 205 -4.21 47.32 12.36
C PHE A 205 -5.03 46.95 13.60
N ILE A 206 -6.24 46.41 13.42
CA ILE A 206 -7.15 46.04 14.51
C ILE A 206 -6.55 44.92 15.35
N ILE A 207 -5.96 43.89 14.70
CA ILE A 207 -5.34 42.77 15.43
C ILE A 207 -4.09 43.25 16.18
N ARG A 208 -3.26 44.11 15.57
CA ARG A 208 -2.10 44.71 16.25
C ARG A 208 -2.52 45.60 17.42
N ALA A 209 -3.61 46.35 17.28
CA ALA A 209 -4.15 47.21 18.34
C ALA A 209 -4.74 46.39 19.50
N VAL A 210 -5.49 45.33 19.21
CA VAL A 210 -6.04 44.40 20.21
C VAL A 210 -4.90 43.68 20.95
N TYR A 211 -3.87 43.20 20.25
CA TYR A 211 -2.71 42.55 20.87
C TYR A 211 -1.94 43.51 21.81
N ARG A 212 -1.77 44.78 21.41
CA ARG A 212 -1.19 45.82 22.28
C ARG A 212 -2.06 46.11 23.50
N LEU A 213 -3.39 46.21 23.33
CA LEU A 213 -4.32 46.50 24.43
C LEU A 213 -4.39 45.35 25.46
N LEU A 214 -4.37 44.10 25.00
CA LEU A 214 -4.34 42.92 25.87
C LEU A 214 -3.03 42.81 26.66
N ASN A 215 -1.88 43.08 26.02
CA ASN A 215 -0.58 43.08 26.71
C ASN A 215 -0.37 44.27 27.64
N LYS A 216 -1.03 45.42 27.40
CA LYS A 216 -1.02 46.56 28.33
C LYS A 216 -1.77 46.25 29.62
N LYS A 217 -2.96 45.66 29.52
CA LYS A 217 -3.78 45.24 30.67
C LYS A 217 -3.13 44.13 31.52
N GLY A 218 -2.24 43.32 30.95
CA GLY A 218 -1.48 42.29 31.68
C GLY A 218 -0.31 42.84 32.50
N ARG A 219 0.30 43.96 32.08
CA ARG A 219 1.35 44.65 32.85
C ARG A 219 0.76 45.47 33.99
N GLU A 220 -0.32 46.21 33.74
CA GLU A 220 -0.99 47.03 34.77
C GLU A 220 -1.58 46.20 35.92
N ARG A 221 -1.88 44.89 35.73
CA ARG A 221 -2.32 43.99 36.83
C ARG A 221 -1.19 43.37 37.65
N ASN A 222 0.05 43.41 37.17
CA ASN A 222 1.20 42.86 37.88
C ASN A 222 1.98 43.91 38.66
N ASP A 223 1.71 45.21 38.42
CA ASP A 223 2.32 46.32 39.15
C ASP A 223 1.48 46.77 40.39
N ASP A 224 0.30 46.16 40.60
CA ASP A 224 -0.63 46.40 41.72
C ASP A 224 -0.68 45.25 42.76
N LYS A 225 0.39 44.45 42.87
CA LYS A 225 0.55 43.41 43.92
C LYS A 225 1.80 43.58 44.75
#